data_AF-A0A5K0V6I7-F1
#
_entry.id   AF-A0A5K0V6I7-F1
#
_cell.length_a   1.000
_cell.length_b   1.000
_cell.length_c   1.000
_cell.angle_alpha   90.00
_cell.angle_beta   90.00
_cell.angle_gamma   90.00
#
_symmetry.space_group_name_H-M   'P 1'
#
loop_
_entity.id
_entity.type
_entity.pdbx_description
1 polymer ?
#
loop_
_entity_poly.entity_id
_entity_poly.type
_entity_poly.pdbx_seq_one_letter_code
_entity_poly.pdbx_strand_id
1 'polypeptide(L)'
;EMKSQGVEENRLQLLRDVSGSFRPGILTALMGVSGAGKTTLMDVLAGRKTGGYIEGSIKISGYPKKQDTFARVSGYCEQNDIHSPNVTVYESLVYSAWLRLSHDVKADTRK
;
A
#
# COMPACT_ATOMS: atom_id res chain seq x y z
N GLU A 1 -9.48 16.80 21.29
CA GLU A 1 -8.59 15.93 22.08
C GLU A 1 -7.11 16.32 22.02
N MET A 2 -6.48 16.51 20.85
CA MET A 2 -5.05 16.91 20.82
C MET A 2 -4.81 18.38 21.23
N LYS A 3 -5.72 19.29 20.85
CA LYS A 3 -5.69 20.70 21.32
C LYS A 3 -5.94 20.82 22.83
N SER A 4 -6.70 19.91 23.43
CA SER A 4 -6.92 19.87 24.88
C SER A 4 -5.74 19.26 25.64
N GLN A 5 -4.77 18.66 24.95
CA GLN A 5 -3.50 18.17 25.51
C GLN A 5 -2.33 19.15 25.29
N GLY A 6 -2.60 20.39 24.87
CA GLY A 6 -1.58 21.44 24.73
C GLY A 6 -0.79 21.41 23.43
N VAL A 7 -1.23 20.67 22.42
CA VAL A 7 -0.61 20.70 21.08
C VAL A 7 -1.07 21.97 20.35
N GLU A 8 -0.20 22.98 20.27
CA GLU A 8 -0.46 24.23 19.55
C GLU A 8 -0.38 24.07 18.02
N GLU A 9 0.29 23.02 17.55
CA GLU A 9 0.45 22.78 16.11
C GLU A 9 -0.87 22.34 15.45
N ASN A 10 -1.26 23.06 14.39
CA ASN A 10 -2.39 22.68 13.53
C ASN A 10 -2.07 21.50 12.59
N ARG A 11 -0.87 20.90 12.68
CA ARG A 11 -0.44 19.77 11.86
C ARG A 11 0.01 18.62 12.75
N LEU A 12 -0.53 17.43 12.50
CA LEU A 12 -0.10 16.21 13.15
C LEU A 12 0.98 15.52 12.32
N GLN A 13 2.18 15.40 12.88
CA GLN A 13 3.25 14.62 12.26
C GLN A 13 3.05 13.12 12.55
N LEU A 14 2.78 12.32 11.51
CA LEU A 14 2.55 10.87 11.64
C LEU A 14 3.81 10.03 11.43
N LEU A 15 4.73 10.50 10.58
CA LEU A 15 5.99 9.86 10.26
C LEU A 15 7.09 10.91 10.34
N ARG A 16 8.25 10.53 10.88
CA ARG A 16 9.39 11.43 11.09
C ARG A 16 10.66 10.76 10.59
N ASP A 17 11.31 11.39 9.61
CA ASP A 17 12.64 11.05 9.09
C ASP A 17 12.86 9.56 8.83
N VAL A 18 11.87 8.90 8.21
CA VAL A 18 11.92 7.47 7.92
C VAL A 18 12.79 7.22 6.70
N SER A 19 13.78 6.34 6.82
CA SER A 19 14.59 5.84 5.72
C SER A 19 14.67 4.32 5.74
N GLY A 20 14.76 3.70 4.57
CA GLY A 20 14.80 2.25 4.44
C GLY A 20 14.95 1.79 3.01
N SER A 21 15.32 0.52 2.83
CA SER A 21 15.40 -0.12 1.51
C SER A 21 14.93 -1.57 1.62
N PHE A 22 14.18 -2.02 0.62
CA PHE A 22 13.65 -3.38 0.54
C PHE A 22 14.35 -4.09 -0.62
N ARG A 23 14.95 -5.24 -0.34
CA ARG A 23 15.68 -6.02 -1.35
C ARG A 23 14.78 -7.07 -1.99
N PRO A 24 14.86 -7.29 -3.32
CA PRO A 24 14.14 -8.36 -3.98
C PRO A 24 14.45 -9.73 -3.35
N GLY A 25 13.43 -10.57 -3.20
CA GLY A 25 13.55 -11.92 -2.64
C GLY A 25 13.66 -12.00 -1.12
N ILE A 26 13.62 -10.87 -0.41
CA ILE A 26 13.69 -10.84 1.06
C ILE A 26 12.34 -10.43 1.64
N LEU A 27 11.77 -11.27 2.51
CA LEU A 27 10.63 -10.90 3.33
C LEU A 27 11.09 -9.88 4.39
N THR A 28 10.60 -8.66 4.28
CA THR A 28 10.88 -7.60 5.26
C THR A 28 9.66 -7.38 6.13
N ALA A 29 9.82 -7.44 7.45
CA ALA A 29 8.75 -7.23 8.41
C ALA A 29 8.87 -5.85 9.08
N LEU A 30 7.75 -5.15 9.22
CA LEU A 30 7.64 -3.88 9.95
C LEU A 30 6.94 -4.12 11.28
N MET A 31 7.67 -3.97 12.38
CA MET A 31 7.21 -4.30 13.73
C MET A 31 7.16 -3.05 14.61
N GLY A 32 6.25 -3.03 15.59
CA GLY A 32 6.09 -1.89 16.51
C GLY A 32 4.73 -1.87 17.19
N VAL A 33 4.59 -1.05 18.24
CA VAL A 33 3.35 -0.92 19.02
C VAL A 33 2.19 -0.34 18.19
N SER A 34 0.95 -0.50 18.67
CA SER A 34 -0.21 0.17 18.05
C SER A 34 -0.01 1.69 18.06
N GLY A 35 -0.40 2.37 16.99
CA GLY A 35 -0.17 3.82 16.84
C GLY A 35 1.23 4.24 16.42
N ALA A 36 2.21 3.33 16.32
CA ALA A 36 3.58 3.66 15.89
C ALA A 36 3.73 4.10 14.41
N GLY A 37 2.64 4.23 13.66
CA GLY A 37 2.69 4.65 12.25
C GLY A 37 2.97 3.54 11.23
N LYS A 38 2.91 2.25 11.63
CA LYS A 38 3.16 1.12 10.73
C LYS A 38 2.25 1.10 9.49
N THR A 39 0.94 1.14 9.74
CA THR A 39 -0.07 1.18 8.66
C THR A 39 0.07 2.46 7.84
N THR A 40 0.33 3.60 8.49
CA THR A 40 0.59 4.87 7.80
C THR A 40 1.79 4.79 6.85
N LEU A 41 2.90 4.18 7.27
CA LEU A 41 4.08 3.98 6.43
C LEU A 41 3.76 3.09 5.24
N MET A 42 3.05 1.98 5.47
CA MET A 42 2.61 1.07 4.42
C MET A 42 1.67 1.76 3.42
N ASP A 43 0.73 2.59 3.88
CA ASP A 43 -0.20 3.33 3.01
C ASP A 43 0.51 4.39 2.17
N VAL A 44 1.54 5.06 2.71
CA VAL A 44 2.36 6.03 1.97
C VAL A 44 3.18 5.31 0.89
N LEU A 45 3.81 4.18 1.22
CA LEU A 45 4.54 3.36 0.25
C LEU A 45 3.61 2.78 -0.83
N ALA A 46 2.41 2.34 -0.44
CA ALA A 46 1.35 1.89 -1.34
C ALA A 46 0.78 3.03 -2.21
N GLY A 47 1.00 4.28 -1.81
CA GLY A 47 0.42 5.44 -2.46
C GLY A 47 -1.10 5.58 -2.25
N ARG A 48 -1.62 5.00 -1.17
CA ARG A 48 -3.04 5.07 -0.79
C ARG A 48 -3.35 6.25 0.12
N LYS A 49 -2.33 6.87 0.71
CA LYS A 49 -2.49 8.08 1.53
C LYS A 49 -2.76 9.29 0.62
N THR A 50 -4.04 9.60 0.39
CA THR A 50 -4.51 10.70 -0.47
C THR A 50 -4.66 12.05 0.24
N GLY A 51 -4.53 12.08 1.57
CA GLY A 51 -4.68 13.28 2.38
C GLY A 51 -3.45 13.58 3.23
N GLY A 52 -3.20 14.87 3.46
CA GLY A 52 -2.04 15.39 4.20
C GLY A 52 -0.88 15.77 3.29
N TYR A 53 0.29 15.98 3.88
CA TYR A 53 1.52 16.32 3.18
C TYR A 53 2.47 15.13 3.26
N ILE A 54 3.01 14.73 2.13
CA ILE A 54 4.02 13.67 2.04
C ILE A 54 5.27 14.31 1.45
N GLU A 55 6.35 14.28 2.22
CA GLU A 55 7.64 14.84 1.84
C GLU A 55 8.69 13.72 1.77
N GLY A 56 9.75 13.96 1.00
CA GLY A 56 10.81 13.00 0.75
C GLY A 56 10.73 12.35 -0.64
N SER A 57 11.48 11.26 -0.83
CA SER A 57 11.58 10.57 -2.12
C SER A 57 11.45 9.06 -1.95
N ILE A 58 10.67 8.44 -2.84
CA ILE A 58 10.48 7.00 -2.89
C ILE A 58 10.95 6.52 -4.25
N LYS A 59 11.82 5.50 -4.27
CA LYS A 59 12.36 4.91 -5.49
C LYS A 59 12.02 3.42 -5.57
N ILE A 60 11.68 2.96 -6.76
CA ILE A 60 11.40 1.56 -7.06
C ILE A 60 12.37 1.12 -8.14
N SER A 61 13.19 0.11 -7.84
CA SER A 61 14.24 -0.37 -8.75
C SER A 61 15.16 0.73 -9.28
N GLY A 62 15.42 1.76 -8.45
CA GLY A 62 16.26 2.91 -8.79
C GLY A 62 15.53 4.11 -9.42
N TYR A 63 14.28 3.95 -9.87
CA TYR A 63 13.50 5.01 -10.51
C TYR A 63 12.55 5.71 -9.54
N PRO A 64 12.28 7.02 -9.70
CA PRO A 64 11.26 7.71 -8.92
C PRO A 64 9.90 7.00 -9.03
N LYS A 65 9.24 6.78 -7.90
CA LYS A 65 7.92 6.15 -7.85
C LYS A 65 6.88 7.04 -8.55
N LYS A 66 6.24 6.51 -9.59
CA LYS A 66 5.07 7.13 -10.24
C LYS A 66 3.79 6.50 -9.73
N GLN A 67 2.89 7.31 -9.17
CA GLN A 67 1.66 6.83 -8.53
C GLN A 67 0.74 6.09 -9.51
N ASP A 68 0.54 6.64 -10.71
CA ASP A 68 -0.42 6.12 -11.70
C ASP A 68 -0.12 4.68 -12.18
N THR A 69 1.16 4.34 -12.25
CA THR A 69 1.63 3.02 -12.71
C THR A 69 1.91 2.08 -11.56
N PHE A 70 2.13 2.58 -10.35
CA PHE A 70 2.58 1.77 -9.22
C PHE A 70 1.59 0.67 -8.86
N ALA A 71 0.30 1.00 -8.82
CA ALA A 71 -0.76 0.04 -8.51
C ALA A 71 -0.84 -1.14 -9.50
N ARG A 72 -0.25 -1.01 -10.70
CA ARG A 72 -0.21 -2.11 -11.70
C ARG A 72 0.91 -3.11 -11.43
N VAL A 73 1.95 -2.72 -10.69
CA VAL A 73 3.15 -3.54 -10.43
C VAL A 73 3.28 -3.95 -8.96
N SER A 74 2.39 -3.46 -8.09
CA SER A 74 2.36 -3.79 -6.67
C SER A 74 1.01 -4.35 -6.26
N GLY A 75 1.01 -5.39 -5.41
CA GLY A 75 -0.16 -5.82 -4.66
C GLY A 75 -0.15 -5.18 -3.26
N TYR A 76 -1.30 -4.67 -2.82
CA TYR A 76 -1.51 -4.20 -1.45
C TYR A 76 -2.67 -4.98 -0.84
N CYS A 77 -2.41 -5.66 0.28
CA CYS A 77 -3.44 -6.33 1.07
C CYS A 77 -3.78 -5.41 2.24
N GLU A 78 -5.06 -5.07 2.37
CA GLU A 78 -5.54 -4.19 3.44
C GLU A 78 -5.65 -4.96 4.76
N GLN A 79 -5.80 -4.23 5.87
CA GLN A 79 -6.02 -4.84 7.18
C GLN A 79 -7.40 -5.53 7.27
N ASN A 80 -8.38 -5.02 6.54
CA ASN A 80 -9.72 -5.60 6.42
C ASN A 80 -9.90 -6.17 5.02
N ASP A 81 -10.39 -7.40 4.94
CA ASP A 81 -10.68 -8.05 3.68
C ASP A 81 -11.97 -7.46 3.05
N ILE A 82 -11.90 -7.14 1.76
CA ILE A 82 -13.04 -6.64 0.98
C ILE A 82 -13.38 -7.68 -0.07
N HIS A 83 -14.43 -8.45 0.18
CA HIS A 83 -14.95 -9.46 -0.73
C HIS A 83 -16.47 -9.37 -0.84
N SER A 84 -17.01 -9.71 -2.01
CA SER A 84 -18.46 -9.81 -2.19
C SER A 84 -18.96 -11.11 -1.56
N PRO A 85 -20.05 -11.07 -0.75
CA PRO A 85 -20.58 -12.27 -0.11
C PRO A 85 -21.32 -13.20 -1.08
N ASN A 86 -21.57 -12.76 -2.32
CA ASN A 86 -22.36 -13.48 -3.31
C ASN A 86 -21.53 -14.28 -4.32
N VAL A 87 -20.20 -14.28 -4.20
CA VAL A 87 -19.28 -14.98 -5.10
C VAL A 87 -18.40 -15.93 -4.33
N THR A 88 -18.09 -17.06 -4.96
CA THR A 88 -17.14 -18.02 -4.42
C THR A 88 -15.71 -17.46 -4.47
N VAL A 89 -14.81 -18.08 -3.70
CA VAL A 89 -13.37 -17.76 -3.72
C VAL A 89 -12.80 -17.90 -5.12
N TYR A 90 -13.19 -18.96 -5.84
CA TYR A 90 -12.74 -19.22 -7.20
C TYR A 90 -13.17 -18.10 -8.16
N GLU A 91 -14.45 -17.71 -8.14
CA GLU A 91 -14.96 -16.62 -8.99
C GLU A 91 -14.28 -15.29 -8.71
N SER A 92 -14.02 -14.99 -7.43
CA SER A 92 -13.32 -13.77 -7.01
C SER A 92 -11.89 -13.70 -7.56
N LEU A 93 -11.17 -14.83 -7.52
CA LEU A 93 -9.81 -14.94 -8.06
C LEU A 93 -9.79 -14.79 -9.59
N VAL A 94 -10.68 -15.51 -10.28
CA VAL A 94 -10.80 -15.44 -11.75
C VAL A 94 -11.16 -14.02 -12.20
N TYR A 95 -12.09 -13.37 -11.51
CA TYR A 95 -12.48 -11.99 -11.78
C TYR A 95 -11.29 -11.02 -11.63
N SER A 96 -10.51 -11.15 -10.56
CA SER A 96 -9.30 -10.36 -10.36
C SER A 96 -8.25 -10.60 -11.46
N ALA A 97 -8.06 -11.86 -11.86
CA ALA A 97 -7.15 -12.24 -12.93
C ALA A 97 -7.53 -11.60 -14.27
N TRP A 98 -8.82 -11.59 -14.63
CA TRP A 98 -9.31 -10.97 -15.86
C TRP A 98 -9.08 -9.46 -15.92
N LEU A 99 -9.19 -8.77 -14.78
CA LEU A 99 -9.01 -7.32 -14.74
C LEU A 99 -7.53 -6.88 -14.70
N ARG A 100 -6.63 -7.73 -14.19
CA ARG A 100 -5.22 -7.37 -13.95
C ARG A 100 -4.25 -7.93 -14.98
N LEU A 101 -4.55 -9.07 -15.60
CA LEU A 101 -3.65 -9.71 -16.57
C LEU A 101 -3.81 -9.10 -17.98
N SER A 102 -2.71 -9.07 -18.75
CA SER A 102 -2.77 -8.64 -20.16
C SER A 102 -3.62 -9.61 -20.98
N HIS A 103 -4.26 -9.08 -22.02
CA HIS A 103 -4.95 -9.85 -23.05
C HIS A 103 -4.06 -10.92 -23.72
N ASP A 104 -2.74 -10.76 -23.71
CA ASP A 104 -1.76 -11.71 -24.27
C ASP A 104 -1.60 -12.99 -23.44
N VAL A 105 -2.01 -12.97 -22.17
CA VAL A 105 -1.89 -14.14 -21.30
C VAL A 105 -2.89 -15.20 -21.77
N LYS A 106 -2.41 -16.40 -22.10
CA LYS A 106 -3.26 -17.50 -22.59
C LYS A 106 -4.37 -17.84 -21.60
N ALA A 107 -5.56 -18.18 -22.11
CA ALA A 107 -6.73 -18.49 -21.28
C ALA A 107 -6.46 -19.65 -20.29
N ASP A 108 -5.65 -20.63 -20.68
CA ASP A 108 -5.29 -21.75 -19.81
C ASP A 108 -4.40 -21.35 -18.63
N THR A 109 -3.67 -20.23 -18.74
CA THR A 109 -2.85 -19.67 -17.65
C THR A 109 -3.64 -18.72 -16.76
N ARG A 110 -4.88 -18.37 -17.14
CA ARG A 110 -5.80 -17.52 -16.35
C ARG A 110 -6.75 -18.32 -15.45
N LYS A 111 -6.78 -19.64 -15.58
CA LYS A 111 -7.63 -20.57 -14.82
C LYS A 111 -6.89 -21.10 -13.59
#